data_AF-A0A3S0N5Z8-F1
#
_entry.id   AF-A0A3S0N5Z8-F1
#
_cell.length_a   1.000
_cell.length_b   1.000
_cell.length_c   1.000
_cell.angle_alpha   90.00
_cell.angle_beta   90.00
_cell.angle_gamma   90.00
#
_symmetry.space_group_name_H-M   'P 1'
#
loop_
_entity.id
_entity.type
_entity.pdbx_description
1 polymer ?
#
loop_
_entity_poly.entity_id
_entity_poly.type
_entity_poly.pdbx_seq_one_letter_code
_entity_poly.pdbx_strand_id
1 'polypeptide(L)'
;MYEINPGNYLEILSDGKNLYQGKSKMLLTIMGDDQFGIPAIPTASVTFHKETLTFNVGDFAFVCKKVKLEPIKVNKADLNKLTGFYRNEEFNTIYQLLVEDNTLIARHYINPDVLLYPLSPTNFYSHKSFLGQLDFRKDKKEMLQDLYLLEPI
;
A
#
# COMPACT_ATOMS: atom_id res chain seq x y z
N MET A 1 6.50 -2.72 8.92
CA MET A 1 6.19 -2.36 7.51
C MET A 1 7.21 -1.34 7.06
N TYR A 2 7.59 -1.39 5.79
CA TYR A 2 8.45 -0.40 5.14
C TYR A 2 7.72 0.15 3.92
N GLU A 3 7.56 1.46 3.81
CA GLU A 3 6.84 2.12 2.71
C GLU A 3 7.80 2.32 1.54
N ILE A 4 7.49 1.72 0.38
CA ILE A 4 8.26 1.88 -0.86
C ILE A 4 7.88 3.22 -1.50
N ASN A 5 6.57 3.43 -1.66
CA ASN A 5 5.93 4.67 -2.04
C ASN A 5 4.51 4.69 -1.43
N PRO A 6 3.77 5.81 -1.49
CA PRO A 6 2.44 5.91 -0.88
C PRO A 6 1.52 4.75 -1.25
N GLY A 7 1.18 3.92 -0.26
CA GLY A 7 0.29 2.77 -0.46
C GLY A 7 0.94 1.46 -0.91
N ASN A 8 2.23 1.44 -1.23
CA ASN A 8 2.96 0.18 -1.45
C ASN A 8 3.94 -0.07 -0.31
N TYR A 9 3.73 -1.20 0.36
CA TYR A 9 4.47 -1.55 1.55
C TYR A 9 5.16 -2.90 1.40
N LEU A 10 6.39 -2.96 1.89
CA LEU A 10 7.12 -4.18 2.12
C LEU A 10 6.90 -4.62 3.59
N GLU A 11 6.25 -5.76 3.76
CA GLU A 11 6.14 -6.41 5.06
C GLU A 11 7.35 -7.31 5.27
N ILE A 12 8.20 -6.96 6.22
CA ILE A 12 9.27 -7.85 6.71
C ILE A 12 8.95 -8.26 8.15
N LEU A 13 9.03 -9.57 8.40
CA LEU A 13 8.80 -10.21 9.69
C LEU A 13 10.12 -10.80 10.20
N SER A 14 10.28 -10.88 11.52
CA SER A 14 11.41 -11.54 12.16
C SER A 14 10.92 -12.48 13.27
N ASP A 15 11.56 -13.63 13.41
CA ASP A 15 11.41 -14.52 14.57
C ASP A 15 12.59 -14.44 15.55
N GLY A 16 13.48 -13.45 15.36
CA GLY A 16 14.72 -13.27 16.11
C GLY A 16 15.93 -14.03 15.55
N LYS A 17 15.75 -14.97 14.62
CA LYS A 17 16.83 -15.69 13.94
C LYS A 17 16.83 -15.46 12.43
N ASN A 18 15.64 -15.45 11.83
CA ASN A 18 15.41 -15.34 10.41
C ASN A 18 14.55 -14.13 10.08
N LEU A 19 14.65 -13.68 8.84
CA LEU A 19 13.78 -12.65 8.26
C LEU A 19 12.89 -13.26 7.17
N TYR A 20 11.66 -12.77 7.10
CA TYR A 20 10.67 -13.26 6.16
C TYR A 20 9.94 -12.12 5.46
N GLN A 21 9.64 -12.27 4.18
CA GLN A 21 8.78 -11.36 3.43
C GLN A 21 7.32 -11.80 3.53
N GLY A 22 6.47 -10.86 3.96
CA GLY A 22 5.01 -10.97 3.91
C GLY A 22 4.39 -12.06 4.78
N LYS A 23 3.06 -12.15 4.72
CA LYS A 23 2.27 -13.17 5.44
C LYS A 23 2.55 -14.60 4.99
N SER A 24 3.03 -14.80 3.76
CA SER A 24 3.47 -16.12 3.28
C SER A 24 4.74 -16.60 3.97
N LYS A 25 5.40 -15.74 4.77
CA LYS A 25 6.66 -16.00 5.46
C LYS A 25 7.74 -16.55 4.52
N MET A 26 7.93 -15.90 3.37
CA MET A 26 9.02 -16.26 2.47
C MET A 26 10.35 -15.94 3.13
N LEU A 27 11.16 -16.95 3.41
CA LEU A 27 12.48 -16.79 4.01
C LEU A 27 13.38 -15.93 3.13
N LEU A 28 14.03 -14.93 3.71
CA LEU A 28 15.03 -14.11 3.02
C LEU A 28 16.40 -14.77 3.08
N THR A 29 17.18 -14.64 2.01
CA THR A 29 18.53 -15.22 1.91
C THR A 29 19.55 -14.24 2.47
N ILE A 30 20.40 -14.65 3.40
CA ILE A 30 21.50 -13.81 3.90
C ILE A 30 22.52 -13.59 2.77
N MET A 31 22.85 -12.34 2.48
CA MET A 31 23.83 -11.97 1.44
C MET A 31 25.05 -11.22 1.98
N GLY A 32 24.93 -10.62 3.17
CA GLY A 32 26.00 -9.88 3.85
C GLY A 32 25.48 -9.25 5.13
N ASP A 33 26.28 -8.37 5.71
CA ASP A 33 25.88 -7.61 6.89
C ASP A 33 24.67 -6.73 6.55
N ASP A 34 23.57 -6.94 7.28
CA ASP A 34 22.29 -6.25 7.12
C ASP A 34 21.64 -6.37 5.72
N GLN A 35 22.17 -7.21 4.80
CA GLN A 35 21.66 -7.40 3.44
C GLN A 35 21.08 -8.79 3.23
N PHE A 36 19.87 -8.83 2.67
CA PHE A 36 19.11 -10.05 2.44
C PHE A 36 18.46 -10.08 1.06
N GLY A 37 18.61 -11.18 0.32
CA GLY A 37 17.96 -11.42 -0.97
C GLY A 37 16.52 -11.88 -0.81
N ILE A 38 15.67 -11.56 -1.80
CA ILE A 38 14.29 -12.05 -1.90
C ILE A 38 14.26 -13.19 -2.93
N PRO A 39 14.18 -14.47 -2.53
CA PRO A 39 14.40 -15.59 -3.45
C PRO A 39 13.47 -15.64 -4.66
N ALA A 40 12.23 -15.18 -4.52
CA ALA A 40 11.26 -15.17 -5.62
C ALA A 40 11.56 -14.10 -6.69
N ILE A 41 12.45 -13.15 -6.41
CA ILE A 41 12.84 -12.10 -7.35
C ILE A 41 14.38 -12.07 -7.37
N PRO A 42 15.02 -12.77 -8.31
CA PRO A 42 16.49 -12.97 -8.31
C PRO A 42 17.32 -11.67 -8.27
N THR A 43 16.77 -10.57 -8.78
CA THR A 43 17.43 -9.26 -8.81
C THR A 43 17.09 -8.39 -7.61
N ALA A 44 16.38 -8.92 -6.61
CA ALA A 44 15.90 -8.16 -5.48
C ALA A 44 16.64 -8.45 -4.18
N SER A 45 16.95 -7.39 -3.46
CA SER A 45 17.52 -7.46 -2.12
C SER A 45 16.99 -6.34 -1.25
N VAL A 46 17.02 -6.55 0.05
CA VAL A 46 16.80 -5.53 1.06
C VAL A 46 18.07 -5.31 1.86
N THR A 47 18.39 -4.06 2.17
CA THR A 47 19.47 -3.69 3.09
C THR A 47 18.88 -2.88 4.23
N PHE A 48 19.07 -3.34 5.47
CA PHE A 48 18.54 -2.68 6.65
C PHE A 48 19.42 -1.53 7.13
N HIS A 49 18.77 -0.46 7.58
CA HIS A 49 19.36 0.66 8.29
C HIS A 49 18.51 0.94 9.54
N LYS A 50 18.96 1.84 10.41
CA LYS A 50 18.30 2.11 11.71
C LYS A 50 16.78 2.34 11.61
N GLU A 51 16.33 3.17 10.67
CA GLU A 51 14.92 3.55 10.49
C GLU A 51 14.40 3.37 9.06
N THR A 52 15.25 2.84 8.18
CA THR A 52 14.94 2.66 6.77
C THR A 52 15.40 1.30 6.30
N LEU A 53 14.91 0.92 5.13
CA LEU A 53 15.36 -0.23 4.38
C LEU A 53 15.60 0.23 2.95
N THR A 54 16.72 -0.13 2.35
CA THR A 54 16.91 0.03 0.92
C THR A 54 16.37 -1.20 0.23
N PHE A 55 15.37 -1.05 -0.63
CA PHE A 55 14.87 -2.13 -1.49
C PHE A 55 15.46 -1.98 -2.88
N ASN A 56 16.33 -2.90 -3.28
CA ASN A 56 16.88 -2.97 -4.63
C ASN A 56 16.06 -3.99 -5.43
N VAL A 57 15.77 -3.68 -6.69
CA VAL A 57 15.18 -4.61 -7.67
C VAL A 57 15.60 -4.22 -9.08
N GLY A 58 16.38 -5.08 -9.73
CA GLY A 58 17.01 -4.73 -11.01
C GLY A 58 17.92 -3.51 -10.84
N ASP A 59 17.75 -2.50 -11.70
CA ASP A 59 18.52 -1.25 -11.65
C ASP A 59 17.93 -0.18 -10.71
N PHE A 60 16.83 -0.50 -10.02
CA PHE A 60 16.13 0.43 -9.14
C PHE A 60 16.51 0.21 -7.67
N ALA A 61 16.62 1.33 -6.94
CA ALA A 61 16.81 1.35 -5.49
C ALA A 61 15.80 2.30 -4.84
N PHE A 62 15.02 1.79 -3.90
CA PHE A 62 14.01 2.54 -3.16
C PHE A 62 14.43 2.68 -1.70
N VAL A 63 14.40 3.91 -1.17
CA VAL A 63 14.62 4.16 0.26
C VAL A 63 13.27 4.05 0.98
N CYS A 64 13.05 2.91 1.62
CA CYS A 64 11.79 2.61 2.27
C CYS A 64 11.81 3.04 3.74
N LYS A 65 10.89 3.92 4.13
CA LYS A 65 10.76 4.36 5.53
C LYS A 65 10.04 3.30 6.35
N LYS A 66 10.51 3.04 7.57
CA LYS A 66 9.78 2.20 8.50
C LYS A 66 8.49 2.92 8.91
N VAL A 67 7.35 2.28 8.72
CA VAL A 67 6.03 2.83 9.03
C VAL A 67 5.22 1.87 9.91
N LYS A 68 4.32 2.45 10.71
CA LYS A 68 3.34 1.72 11.50
C LYS A 68 1.97 1.99 10.90
N LEU A 69 1.35 0.95 10.32
CA LEU A 69 0.02 1.04 9.72
C LEU A 69 -1.01 0.59 10.75
N GLU A 70 -1.63 1.56 11.42
CA GLU A 70 -2.69 1.31 12.39
C GLU A 70 -3.98 1.98 11.89
N PRO A 71 -4.94 1.21 11.35
CA PRO A 71 -6.20 1.77 10.91
C PRO A 71 -6.93 2.49 12.04
N ILE A 72 -7.37 3.71 11.80
CA ILE A 72 -8.22 4.43 12.75
C ILE A 72 -9.65 3.93 12.65
N LYS A 73 -10.49 4.22 13.66
CA LYS A 73 -11.93 4.03 13.53
C LYS A 73 -12.55 5.25 12.87
N VAL A 74 -13.22 5.03 11.74
CA VAL A 74 -14.08 6.04 11.09
C VAL A 74 -15.52 5.57 11.24
N ASN A 75 -16.42 6.50 11.59
CA ASN A 75 -17.83 6.16 11.75
C ASN A 75 -18.49 5.91 10.38
N LYS A 76 -19.56 5.11 10.37
CA LYS A 76 -20.28 4.74 9.15
C LYS A 76 -20.80 5.95 8.37
N ALA A 77 -21.23 7.01 9.05
CA ALA A 77 -21.78 8.19 8.40
C ALA A 77 -20.72 8.95 7.58
N ASP A 78 -19.48 9.00 8.05
CA ASP A 78 -18.37 9.59 7.32
C ASP A 78 -17.91 8.70 6.16
N LEU A 79 -17.87 7.36 6.36
CA LEU A 79 -17.57 6.43 5.26
C LEU A 79 -18.60 6.53 4.12
N ASN A 80 -19.89 6.65 4.47
CA ASN A 80 -20.96 6.81 3.48
C ASN A 80 -20.83 8.09 2.64
N LYS A 81 -20.09 9.12 3.10
CA LYS A 81 -19.83 10.33 2.29
C LYS A 81 -18.82 10.08 1.17
N LEU A 82 -18.06 8.99 1.26
CA LEU A 82 -17.02 8.60 0.30
C LEU A 82 -17.51 7.56 -0.72
N THR A 83 -18.77 7.12 -0.62
CA THR A 83 -19.31 6.13 -1.57
C THR A 83 -19.70 6.79 -2.88
N GLY A 84 -19.46 6.10 -3.99
CA GLY A 84 -19.72 6.63 -5.33
C GLY A 84 -18.91 5.91 -6.40
N PHE A 85 -19.00 6.38 -7.64
CA PHE A 85 -18.15 5.93 -8.72
C PHE A 85 -16.98 6.90 -8.87
N TYR A 86 -15.78 6.33 -9.01
CA TYR A 86 -14.57 7.10 -9.15
C TYR A 86 -13.74 6.57 -10.31
N ARG A 87 -13.18 7.49 -11.11
CA ARG A 87 -12.26 7.15 -12.18
C ARG A 87 -10.82 7.29 -11.72
N ASN A 88 -10.03 6.26 -11.98
CA ASN A 88 -8.59 6.36 -12.00
C ASN A 88 -8.14 6.75 -13.42
N GLU A 89 -7.64 7.97 -13.57
CA GLU A 89 -7.22 8.54 -14.86
C GLU A 89 -6.00 7.82 -15.44
N GLU A 90 -5.01 7.49 -14.60
CA GLU A 90 -3.74 6.88 -15.01
C GLU A 90 -3.94 5.50 -15.67
N PHE A 91 -4.81 4.69 -15.09
CA PHE A 91 -5.09 3.34 -15.57
C PHE A 91 -6.39 3.24 -16.36
N ASN A 92 -7.05 4.37 -16.64
CA ASN A 92 -8.34 4.45 -17.34
C ASN A 92 -9.35 3.40 -16.84
N THR A 93 -9.56 3.35 -15.53
CA THR A 93 -10.48 2.39 -14.91
C THR A 93 -11.41 3.05 -13.91
N ILE A 94 -12.53 2.40 -13.63
CA ILE A 94 -13.57 2.87 -12.72
C ILE A 94 -13.66 1.92 -11.53
N TYR A 95 -13.70 2.50 -10.33
CA TYR A 95 -14.01 1.82 -9.09
C TYR A 95 -15.32 2.33 -8.53
N GLN A 96 -16.13 1.42 -7.99
CA GLN A 96 -17.25 1.78 -7.13
C GLN A 96 -16.79 1.69 -5.68
N LEU A 97 -16.90 2.80 -4.93
CA LEU A 97 -16.69 2.80 -3.49
C LEU A 97 -18.02 2.56 -2.77
N LEU A 98 -18.01 1.59 -1.87
CA LEU A 98 -19.19 1.12 -1.13
C LEU A 98 -18.82 0.78 0.32
N VAL A 99 -19.81 0.80 1.21
CA VAL A 99 -19.61 0.45 2.64
C VAL A 99 -20.31 -0.87 2.96
N GLU A 100 -19.54 -1.88 3.33
CA GLU A 100 -20.01 -3.17 3.82
C GLU A 100 -19.36 -3.44 5.20
N ASP A 101 -20.13 -3.89 6.19
CA ASP A 101 -19.65 -4.17 7.55
C ASP A 101 -18.77 -3.08 8.18
N ASN A 102 -19.16 -1.81 7.98
CA ASN A 102 -18.44 -0.62 8.45
C ASN A 102 -17.01 -0.51 7.91
N THR A 103 -16.77 -1.09 6.72
CA THR A 103 -15.50 -1.04 5.98
C THR A 103 -15.77 -0.42 4.62
N LEU A 104 -14.89 0.47 4.17
CA LEU A 104 -14.95 1.00 2.82
C LEU A 104 -14.30 -0.01 1.86
N ILE A 105 -14.99 -0.32 0.76
CA ILE A 105 -14.57 -1.28 -0.24
C ILE A 105 -14.49 -0.58 -1.58
N ALA A 106 -13.40 -0.83 -2.32
CA ALA A 106 -13.28 -0.49 -3.73
C ALA A 106 -13.58 -1.71 -4.60
N ARG A 107 -14.70 -1.65 -5.32
CA ARG A 107 -15.15 -2.68 -6.25
C ARG A 107 -14.76 -2.30 -7.67
N HIS A 108 -14.20 -3.28 -8.39
CA HIS A 108 -13.81 -3.17 -9.78
C HIS A 108 -14.54 -4.26 -10.59
N TYR A 109 -14.76 -4.02 -11.88
CA TYR A 109 -15.55 -4.95 -12.70
C TYR A 109 -14.87 -6.31 -12.98
N ILE A 110 -13.53 -6.36 -12.97
CA ILE A 110 -12.73 -7.60 -13.19
C ILE A 110 -12.00 -8.05 -11.93
N ASN A 111 -11.60 -7.12 -11.06
CA ASN A 111 -10.69 -7.45 -9.97
C ASN A 111 -11.51 -7.76 -8.72
N PRO A 112 -11.03 -8.64 -7.83
CA PRO A 112 -11.66 -8.86 -6.54
C PRO A 112 -11.78 -7.54 -5.76
N ASP A 113 -12.81 -7.47 -4.93
CA ASP A 113 -13.03 -6.35 -4.03
C ASP A 113 -11.81 -6.06 -3.16
N VAL A 114 -11.50 -4.76 -3.01
CA VAL A 114 -10.37 -4.30 -2.23
C VAL A 114 -10.87 -3.61 -0.97
N LEU A 115 -10.50 -4.16 0.18
CA LEU A 115 -10.76 -3.52 1.47
C LEU A 115 -9.84 -2.31 1.65
N LEU A 116 -10.43 -1.18 2.05
CA LEU A 116 -9.73 0.06 2.32
C LEU A 116 -9.70 0.33 3.82
N TYR A 117 -8.50 0.58 4.32
CA TYR A 117 -8.22 0.82 5.73
C TYR A 117 -7.89 2.30 5.95
N PRO A 118 -8.59 3.01 6.86
CA PRO A 118 -8.37 4.44 7.06
C PRO A 118 -7.08 4.73 7.84
N LEU A 119 -6.22 5.58 7.29
CA LEU A 119 -5.13 6.26 8.01
C LEU A 119 -5.62 7.59 8.60
N SER A 120 -6.59 8.23 7.94
CA SER A 120 -7.30 9.42 8.41
C SER A 120 -8.75 9.39 7.87
N PRO A 121 -9.63 10.34 8.26
CA PRO A 121 -10.98 10.41 7.69
C PRO A 121 -11.04 10.58 6.16
N THR A 122 -9.95 11.04 5.54
CA THR A 122 -9.86 11.27 4.09
C THR A 122 -8.73 10.50 3.43
N ASN A 123 -7.96 9.70 4.17
CA ASN A 123 -6.81 8.99 3.64
C ASN A 123 -6.90 7.51 3.99
N PHE A 124 -6.81 6.66 2.98
CA PHE A 124 -7.03 5.22 3.09
C PHE A 124 -5.92 4.48 2.36
N TYR A 125 -5.58 3.29 2.84
CA TYR A 125 -4.65 2.39 2.16
C TYR A 125 -5.30 1.02 1.94
N SER A 126 -4.73 0.24 1.02
CA SER A 126 -5.04 -1.17 0.87
C SER A 126 -3.77 -2.02 0.98
N HIS A 127 -3.96 -3.33 1.10
CA HIS A 127 -2.85 -4.29 1.02
C HIS A 127 -2.62 -4.81 -0.41
N LYS A 128 -3.27 -4.22 -1.42
CA LYS A 128 -3.17 -4.60 -2.83
C LYS A 128 -2.26 -3.62 -3.56
N SER A 129 -1.25 -4.14 -4.25
CA SER A 129 -0.26 -3.33 -4.97
C SER A 129 -0.85 -2.49 -6.11
N PHE A 130 -1.96 -2.93 -6.71
CA PHE A 130 -2.66 -2.23 -7.79
C PHE A 130 -3.62 -1.14 -7.29
N LEU A 131 -3.79 -0.97 -5.98
CA LEU A 131 -4.61 0.07 -5.38
C LEU A 131 -4.01 0.46 -4.03
N GLY A 132 -2.88 1.17 -4.05
CA GLY A 132 -2.06 1.42 -2.87
C GLY A 132 -2.73 2.31 -1.82
N GLN A 133 -2.73 3.62 -2.05
CA GLN A 133 -3.28 4.62 -1.13
C GLN A 133 -4.21 5.57 -1.88
N LEU A 134 -5.28 5.98 -1.21
CA LEU A 134 -6.31 6.88 -1.69
C LEU A 134 -6.38 8.09 -0.77
N ASP A 135 -6.32 9.28 -1.35
CA ASP A 135 -6.48 10.55 -0.63
C ASP A 135 -7.66 11.35 -1.21
N PHE A 136 -8.74 11.42 -0.43
CA PHE A 136 -9.97 12.11 -0.80
C PHE A 136 -9.81 13.60 -0.57
N ARG A 137 -9.63 14.35 -1.65
CA ARG A 137 -9.46 15.81 -1.61
C ARG A 137 -10.76 16.49 -2.07
N LYS A 138 -11.21 17.48 -1.30
CA LYS A 138 -12.48 18.19 -1.54
C LYS A 138 -12.46 19.13 -2.75
N ASP A 139 -11.29 19.51 -3.25
CA ASP A 139 -11.15 20.43 -4.38
C ASP A 139 -10.00 20.03 -5.32
N LYS A 140 -10.27 19.98 -6.63
CA LYS A 140 -9.28 19.77 -7.70
C LYS A 140 -8.38 21.00 -7.86
N LYS A 141 -7.14 20.91 -7.35
CA LYS A 141 -5.91 21.46 -7.97
C LYS A 141 -4.75 21.22 -7.02
N GLU A 142 -4.07 20.10 -7.21
CA GLU A 142 -2.60 19.98 -7.13
C GLU A 142 -2.24 18.50 -7.24
N MET A 143 -1.66 18.16 -8.39
CA MET A 143 -1.06 16.84 -8.63
C MET A 143 0.02 16.56 -7.59
N LEU A 144 0.01 15.37 -6.99
CA LEU A 144 1.20 14.82 -6.36
C LEU A 144 1.34 13.34 -6.70
N GLN A 145 2.61 13.02 -6.99
CA GLN A 145 3.24 11.80 -7.48
C GLN A 145 2.71 10.48 -6.86
N ASP A 146 2.55 9.49 -7.73
CA ASP A 146 2.26 8.06 -7.48
C ASP A 146 1.02 7.74 -6.64
N LEU A 147 0.08 8.67 -6.57
CA LEU A 147 -1.21 8.52 -5.91
C LEU A 147 -2.24 8.01 -6.93
N TYR A 148 -2.85 6.83 -6.70
CA TYR A 148 -3.99 6.36 -7.49
C TYR A 148 -5.17 7.31 -7.23
N LEU A 149 -5.23 8.40 -7.99
CA LEU A 149 -6.26 9.42 -7.86
C LEU A 149 -7.58 8.87 -8.37
N LEU A 150 -8.52 8.71 -7.45
CA LEU A 150 -9.91 8.44 -7.75
C LEU A 150 -10.66 9.77 -7.77
N GLU A 151 -11.05 10.21 -8.96
CA GLU A 151 -11.88 11.40 -9.13
C GLU A 151 -13.36 11.00 -9.20
N PRO A 152 -14.27 11.68 -8.47
CA PRO A 152 -15.69 11.40 -8.56
C PRO A 152 -16.20 11.70 -9.99
N ILE A 153 -17.03 10.81 -10.52
CA ILE A 153 -17.67 10.93 -11.84
C ILE A 153 -19.04 11.60 -11.68
#